data_AF-A0ABD0S174-F1
#
_entry.id   AF-A0ABD0S174-F1
#
_cell.length_a   1.000
_cell.length_b   1.000
_cell.length_c   1.000
_cell.angle_alpha   90.00
_cell.angle_beta   90.00
_cell.angle_gamma   90.00
#
_symmetry.space_group_name_H-M   'P 1'
#
loop_
_entity.id
_entity.type
_entity.pdbx_description
1 polymer ?
#
loop_
_entity_poly.entity_id
_entity_poly.type
_entity_poly.pdbx_seq_one_letter_code
_entity_poly.pdbx_strand_id
1 'polypeptide(L)'
;RLISAFKDKFVKNPRFEPWYKHDIAPAIIRKYRKNHHDDSESVGLQFEDFVRYLGDKQFGDHIIHWLTYAELCAPCDISYNVVGHHETLERDAPYILKAAGIADLVSYPNIPPGITHYNRTKVERYFTGISQRDVRRLYARYQGDFSLFDYQRPAFLLD
;
A
#
# COMPACT_ATOMS: atom_id res chain seq x y z
N ARG A 1 3.39 -1.97 2.34
CA ARG A 1 1.94 -1.96 2.00
C ARG A 1 1.61 -2.17 0.50
N LEU A 2 2.17 -1.39 -0.43
CA LEU A 2 1.64 -1.30 -1.81
C LEU A 2 1.69 -2.60 -2.62
N ILE A 3 2.77 -3.37 -2.51
CA ILE A 3 2.87 -4.68 -3.18
C ILE A 3 1.79 -5.64 -2.66
N SER A 4 1.51 -5.61 -1.35
CA SER A 4 0.45 -6.46 -0.76
C SER A 4 -0.91 -6.06 -1.31
N ALA A 5 -1.21 -4.76 -1.31
CA ALA A 5 -2.46 -4.24 -1.84
C ALA A 5 -2.64 -4.55 -3.34
N PHE A 6 -1.58 -4.40 -4.14
CA PHE A 6 -1.62 -4.77 -5.56
C PHE A 6 -1.95 -6.25 -5.76
N LYS A 7 -1.26 -7.13 -5.02
CA LYS A 7 -1.49 -8.57 -5.09
C LYS A 7 -2.90 -8.94 -4.63
N ASP A 8 -3.40 -8.29 -3.59
CA ASP A 8 -4.74 -8.56 -3.07
C ASP A 8 -5.82 -8.10 -4.05
N LYS A 9 -5.80 -6.81 -4.42
CA LYS A 9 -6.87 -6.18 -5.20
C LYS A 9 -6.85 -6.52 -6.69
N PHE A 10 -5.68 -6.66 -7.31
CA PHE A 10 -5.57 -6.81 -8.76
C PHE A 10 -5.10 -8.19 -9.22
N VAL A 11 -4.27 -8.89 -8.43
CA VAL A 11 -3.76 -10.22 -8.81
C VAL A 11 -4.68 -11.34 -8.32
N LYS A 12 -4.94 -11.40 -7.01
CA LYS A 12 -5.90 -12.34 -6.43
C LYS A 12 -7.33 -11.94 -6.77
N ASN A 13 -7.62 -10.64 -6.64
CA ASN A 13 -8.93 -10.00 -6.87
C ASN A 13 -10.07 -10.77 -6.17
N PRO A 14 -10.32 -10.52 -4.88
CA PRO A 14 -11.36 -11.22 -4.14
C PRO A 14 -12.74 -11.06 -4.79
N ARG A 15 -13.56 -12.11 -4.72
CA ARG A 15 -14.91 -12.12 -5.35
C ARG A 15 -15.83 -11.01 -4.86
N PHE A 16 -15.61 -10.50 -3.64
CA PHE A 16 -16.43 -9.45 -3.04
C PHE A 16 -16.00 -8.02 -3.42
N GLU A 17 -14.89 -7.85 -4.16
CA GLU A 17 -14.46 -6.55 -4.69
C GLU A 17 -14.15 -6.59 -6.20
N PRO A 18 -15.08 -7.08 -7.05
CA PRO A 18 -14.81 -7.35 -8.45
C PRO A 18 -14.46 -6.09 -9.28
N TRP A 19 -14.88 -4.91 -8.81
CA TRP A 19 -14.65 -3.61 -9.48
C TRP A 19 -13.16 -3.27 -9.63
N TYR A 20 -12.26 -3.81 -8.80
CA TYR A 20 -10.81 -3.63 -9.02
C TYR A 20 -10.35 -4.17 -10.35
N LYS A 21 -10.86 -5.34 -10.75
CA LYS A 21 -10.54 -5.95 -12.03
C LYS A 21 -11.37 -5.39 -13.19
N HIS A 22 -12.65 -5.10 -12.97
CA HIS A 22 -13.56 -4.75 -14.07
C HIS A 22 -13.56 -3.25 -14.40
N ASP A 23 -13.31 -2.38 -13.43
CA ASP A 23 -13.43 -0.93 -13.61
C ASP A 23 -12.09 -0.23 -13.42
N ILE A 24 -11.44 -0.47 -12.28
CA ILE A 24 -10.23 0.26 -11.87
C ILE A 24 -9.03 -0.13 -12.74
N ALA A 25 -8.71 -1.43 -12.83
CA ALA A 25 -7.57 -1.89 -13.63
C ALA A 25 -7.65 -1.45 -15.10
N PRO A 26 -8.77 -1.62 -15.82
CA PRO A 26 -8.90 -1.13 -17.19
C PRO A 26 -8.76 0.39 -17.30
N ALA A 27 -9.28 1.16 -16.35
CA ALA A 27 -9.12 2.61 -16.35
C ALA A 27 -7.65 3.02 -16.19
N ILE A 28 -6.89 2.34 -15.33
CA ILE A 28 -5.45 2.56 -15.15
C ILE A 28 -4.69 2.21 -16.43
N ILE A 29 -4.91 1.01 -17.00
CA ILE A 29 -4.24 0.54 -18.22
C ILE A 29 -4.49 1.54 -19.37
N ARG A 30 -5.76 1.91 -19.59
CA ARG A 30 -6.12 2.89 -20.63
C ARG A 30 -5.46 4.25 -20.44
N LYS A 31 -5.12 4.66 -19.21
CA LYS A 31 -4.46 5.95 -18.99
C LYS A 31 -2.97 5.89 -19.29
N TYR A 32 -2.29 4.85 -18.83
CA TYR A 32 -0.82 4.81 -18.82
C TYR A 32 -0.18 4.00 -19.96
N ARG A 33 -0.95 3.21 -20.72
CA ARG A 33 -0.43 2.41 -21.85
C ARG A 33 -0.82 2.90 -23.25
N LYS A 34 -1.52 4.04 -23.38
CA LYS A 34 -2.14 4.56 -24.62
C LYS A 34 -1.27 4.60 -25.91
N ASN A 35 0.05 4.57 -25.81
CA ASN A 35 0.97 4.67 -26.95
C ASN A 35 1.79 3.39 -27.20
N HIS A 36 1.61 2.34 -26.41
CA HIS A 36 2.31 1.08 -26.61
C HIS A 36 1.38 0.11 -27.35
N HIS A 37 1.67 -0.11 -28.64
CA HIS A 37 1.15 -1.20 -29.48
C HIS A 37 1.65 -2.59 -28.98
N ASP A 38 1.82 -2.74 -27.68
CA ASP A 38 2.29 -3.97 -27.06
C ASP A 38 1.11 -4.92 -26.90
N ASP A 39 1.32 -6.19 -27.24
CA ASP A 39 0.47 -7.38 -26.95
C ASP A 39 0.10 -7.55 -25.45
N SER A 40 0.46 -6.57 -24.62
CA SER A 40 0.17 -6.46 -23.20
C SER A 40 -1.32 -6.32 -22.86
N GLU A 41 -2.23 -6.15 -23.82
CA GLU A 41 -3.67 -6.25 -23.53
C GLU A 41 -4.05 -7.62 -22.94
N SER A 42 -3.28 -8.67 -23.27
CA SER A 42 -3.43 -10.01 -22.69
C SER A 42 -2.88 -10.14 -21.26
N VAL A 43 -1.93 -9.27 -20.89
CA VAL A 43 -1.25 -9.27 -19.60
C VAL A 43 -1.84 -8.11 -18.79
N GLY A 44 -2.79 -8.42 -17.90
CA GLY A 44 -3.55 -7.43 -17.12
C GLY A 44 -2.71 -6.37 -16.37
N LEU A 45 -3.34 -5.61 -15.46
CA LEU A 45 -2.67 -4.49 -14.80
C LEU A 45 -1.30 -4.89 -14.22
N GLN A 46 -0.22 -4.21 -14.61
CA GLN A 46 1.12 -4.46 -14.09
C GLN A 46 1.37 -3.60 -12.85
N PHE A 47 2.35 -3.99 -12.04
CA PHE A 47 2.69 -3.22 -10.85
C PHE A 47 3.21 -1.82 -11.19
N GLU A 48 3.91 -1.65 -12.33
CA GLU A 48 4.34 -0.34 -12.80
C GLU A 48 3.16 0.60 -13.10
N ASP A 49 2.09 0.09 -13.75
CA ASP A 49 0.89 0.89 -13.99
C ASP A 49 0.25 1.34 -12.67
N PHE A 50 0.26 0.45 -11.67
CA PHE A 50 -0.24 0.76 -10.34
C PHE A 50 0.63 1.81 -9.62
N VAL A 51 1.96 1.76 -9.78
CA VAL A 51 2.86 2.80 -9.23
C VAL A 51 2.60 4.16 -9.89
N ARG A 52 2.45 4.20 -11.23
CA ARG A 52 2.11 5.43 -11.96
C ARG A 52 0.75 5.98 -11.54
N TYR A 53 -0.23 5.09 -11.40
CA TYR A 53 -1.57 5.40 -10.89
C TYR A 53 -1.53 6.08 -9.53
N LEU A 54 -0.83 5.47 -8.56
CA LEU A 54 -0.73 6.04 -7.22
C LEU A 54 0.05 7.35 -7.20
N GLY A 55 1.08 7.50 -8.03
CA GLY A 55 1.84 8.74 -8.15
C GLY A 55 1.05 9.92 -8.76
N ASP A 56 -0.10 9.66 -9.37
CA ASP A 56 -0.98 10.68 -9.96
C ASP A 56 -2.12 11.05 -8.99
N LYS A 57 -2.02 12.23 -8.39
CA LYS A 57 -2.98 12.73 -7.40
C LYS A 57 -4.41 12.75 -7.99
N GLN A 58 -4.61 13.37 -9.14
CA GLN A 58 -5.96 13.63 -9.67
C GLN A 58 -6.78 12.39 -10.02
N PHE A 59 -6.13 11.24 -10.22
CA PHE A 59 -6.79 10.04 -10.71
C PHE A 59 -7.01 8.96 -9.64
N GLY A 60 -6.27 9.02 -8.52
CA GLY A 60 -6.33 8.02 -7.45
C GLY A 60 -7.01 8.46 -6.15
N ASP A 61 -7.26 9.76 -5.96
CA ASP A 61 -7.68 10.35 -4.67
C ASP A 61 -9.10 9.96 -4.21
N HIS A 62 -9.90 9.32 -5.06
CA HIS A 62 -11.28 8.95 -4.74
C HIS A 62 -11.39 7.58 -4.05
N ILE A 63 -10.32 6.79 -4.00
CA ILE A 63 -10.32 5.45 -3.41
C ILE A 63 -9.65 5.49 -2.06
N ILE A 64 -10.45 5.30 -1.01
CA ILE A 64 -10.03 5.39 0.39
C ILE A 64 -8.78 4.56 0.72
N HIS A 65 -8.58 3.41 0.06
CA HIS A 65 -7.42 2.54 0.29
C HIS A 65 -6.07 3.16 -0.12
N TRP A 66 -6.06 4.18 -0.97
CA TRP A 66 -4.86 4.83 -1.50
C TRP A 66 -4.56 6.18 -0.87
N LEU A 67 -5.48 6.68 -0.04
CA LEU A 67 -5.30 7.92 0.70
C LEU A 67 -4.17 7.80 1.73
N THR A 68 -3.56 8.93 2.02
CA THR A 68 -2.55 9.05 3.08
C THR A 68 -3.22 8.96 4.45
N TYR A 69 -2.46 8.62 5.48
CA TYR A 69 -2.99 8.61 6.85
C TYR A 69 -3.33 10.02 7.33
N ALA A 70 -2.65 11.05 6.81
CA ALA A 70 -3.01 12.44 7.07
C ALA A 70 -4.46 12.75 6.60
N GLU A 71 -4.89 12.20 5.47
CA GLU A 71 -6.24 12.36 4.93
C GLU A 71 -7.28 11.49 5.64
N LEU A 72 -6.89 10.29 6.08
CA LEU A 72 -7.83 9.31 6.66
C LEU A 72 -8.05 9.45 8.17
N CYS A 73 -7.02 9.88 8.89
CA CYS A 73 -6.96 9.71 10.34
C CYS A 73 -6.93 11.03 11.12
N ALA A 74 -6.97 12.18 10.45
CA ALA A 74 -6.95 13.49 11.12
C ALA A 74 -5.93 13.57 12.28
N PRO A 75 -4.64 13.25 12.03
CA PRO A 75 -3.63 13.08 13.08
C PRO A 75 -3.36 14.35 13.90
N CYS A 76 -3.80 15.51 13.43
CA CYS A 76 -3.72 16.78 14.16
C CYS A 76 -4.90 17.01 15.10
N ASP A 77 -6.05 16.37 14.86
CA ASP A 77 -7.30 16.61 15.60
C ASP A 77 -7.59 15.50 16.62
N ILE A 78 -7.03 14.30 16.41
CA ILE A 78 -7.24 13.14 17.28
C ILE A 78 -5.98 12.88 18.12
N SER A 79 -6.15 12.85 19.44
CA SER A 79 -5.08 12.49 20.38
C SER A 79 -4.96 10.97 20.50
N TYR A 80 -4.07 10.37 19.71
CA TYR A 80 -3.80 8.94 19.75
C TYR A 80 -2.99 8.54 20.97
N ASN A 81 -3.42 7.49 21.68
CA ASN A 81 -2.66 6.94 22.81
C ASN A 81 -1.53 6.00 22.39
N VAL A 82 -1.66 5.37 21.21
CA VAL A 82 -0.69 4.40 20.70
C VAL A 82 -0.53 4.57 19.18
N VAL A 83 0.71 4.44 18.72
CA VAL A 83 1.06 4.25 17.31
C VAL A 83 1.76 2.90 17.20
N GLY A 84 1.28 2.04 16.30
CA GLY A 84 1.83 0.69 16.11
C GLY A 84 2.16 0.41 14.65
N HIS A 85 2.96 -0.61 14.41
CA HIS A 85 3.39 -0.99 13.07
C HIS A 85 2.98 -2.43 12.73
N HIS A 86 2.74 -2.70 11.44
CA HIS A 86 2.26 -4.03 11.02
C HIS A 86 3.30 -5.13 11.28
N GLU A 87 4.58 -4.79 11.13
CA GLU A 87 5.74 -5.62 11.41
C GLU A 87 5.90 -5.97 12.90
N THR A 88 5.25 -5.24 13.80
CA THR A 88 5.34 -5.42 15.26
C THR A 88 4.01 -5.79 15.90
N LEU A 89 2.96 -6.05 15.11
CA LEU A 89 1.61 -6.36 15.59
C LEU A 89 1.55 -7.42 16.70
N GLU A 90 2.31 -8.50 16.58
CA GLU A 90 2.31 -9.59 17.57
C GLU A 90 2.79 -9.12 18.95
N ARG A 91 3.64 -8.09 18.99
CA ARG A 91 4.14 -7.48 20.22
C ARG A 91 3.27 -6.29 20.65
N ASP A 92 2.80 -5.49 19.70
CA ASP A 92 2.07 -4.25 19.97
C ASP A 92 0.66 -4.55 20.49
N ALA A 93 -0.02 -5.55 19.91
CA ALA A 93 -1.41 -5.84 20.26
C ALA A 93 -1.59 -6.26 21.73
N PRO A 94 -0.78 -7.18 22.32
CA PRO A 94 -0.87 -7.48 23.75
C PRO A 94 -0.65 -6.25 24.65
N TYR A 95 0.27 -5.36 24.27
CA TYR A 95 0.52 -4.13 25.03
C TYR A 95 -0.70 -3.19 24.99
N ILE A 96 -1.28 -3.00 23.80
CA ILE A 96 -2.49 -2.19 23.59
C ILE A 96 -3.67 -2.75 24.41
N LEU A 97 -3.90 -4.06 24.35
CA LEU A 97 -4.99 -4.72 25.10
C LEU A 97 -4.81 -4.57 26.62
N LYS A 98 -3.56 -4.65 27.11
CA LYS A 98 -3.25 -4.41 28.51
C LYS A 98 -3.49 -2.96 28.91
N ALA A 99 -3.04 -2.00 28.10
CA ALA A 99 -3.28 -0.57 28.34
C ALA A 99 -4.77 -0.21 28.33
N ALA A 100 -5.57 -0.91 27.52
CA ALA A 100 -7.02 -0.76 27.46
C ALA A 100 -7.78 -1.49 28.60
N GLY A 101 -7.09 -2.25 29.46
CA GLY A 101 -7.71 -2.97 30.57
C GLY A 101 -8.55 -4.19 30.17
N ILE A 102 -8.34 -4.73 28.97
CA ILE A 102 -9.14 -5.84 28.40
C ILE A 102 -8.30 -7.08 28.06
N ALA A 103 -7.03 -7.12 28.49
CA ALA A 103 -6.13 -8.23 28.21
C ALA A 103 -6.62 -9.59 28.75
N ASP A 104 -7.47 -9.59 29.78
CA ASP A 104 -8.07 -10.81 30.34
C ASP A 104 -9.33 -11.26 29.59
N LEU A 105 -9.89 -10.42 28.70
CA LEU A 105 -11.13 -10.69 27.96
C LEU A 105 -10.87 -11.20 26.54
N VAL A 106 -9.81 -10.69 25.90
CA VAL A 106 -9.48 -10.98 24.50
C VAL A 106 -7.97 -11.08 24.31
N SER A 107 -7.57 -11.86 23.30
CA SER A 107 -6.20 -11.93 22.83
C SER A 107 -6.14 -11.62 21.34
N TYR A 108 -5.00 -11.08 20.91
CA TYR A 108 -4.76 -10.91 19.48
C TYR A 108 -4.52 -12.29 18.84
N PRO A 109 -5.19 -12.62 17.72
CA PRO A 109 -4.99 -13.91 17.08
C PRO A 109 -3.57 -14.02 16.52
N ASN A 110 -3.03 -15.24 16.53
CA ASN A 110 -1.75 -15.52 15.87
C ASN A 110 -1.83 -15.17 14.38
N ILE A 111 -0.76 -14.60 13.83
CA ILE A 111 -0.69 -14.29 12.40
C ILE A 111 -0.73 -15.62 11.62
N PRO A 112 -1.66 -15.80 10.67
CA PRO A 112 -1.74 -17.04 9.91
C PRO A 112 -0.46 -17.34 9.12
N PRO A 113 -0.09 -18.62 8.93
CA PRO A 113 1.01 -18.98 8.06
C PRO A 113 0.76 -18.48 6.64
N GLY A 114 1.80 -17.92 6.00
CA GLY A 114 1.74 -17.39 4.63
C GLY A 114 1.50 -15.88 4.52
N ILE A 115 1.30 -15.16 5.63
CA ILE A 115 1.40 -13.70 5.63
C ILE A 115 2.86 -13.31 5.38
N THR A 116 3.09 -12.48 4.35
CA THR A 116 4.45 -12.11 3.96
C THR A 116 4.96 -10.95 4.79
N HIS A 117 6.02 -11.16 5.55
CA HIS A 117 6.77 -10.09 6.20
C HIS A 117 7.47 -9.19 5.18
N TYR A 118 7.90 -8.01 5.64
CA TYR A 118 8.72 -7.11 4.83
C TYR A 118 9.98 -7.85 4.32
N ASN A 119 10.26 -7.68 3.03
CA ASN A 119 11.44 -8.26 2.39
C ASN A 119 11.96 -7.27 1.34
N ARG A 120 13.16 -6.74 1.57
CA ARG A 120 13.78 -5.73 0.70
C ARG A 120 14.02 -6.24 -0.72
N THR A 121 14.57 -7.45 -0.88
CA THR A 121 14.82 -8.04 -2.21
C THR A 121 13.54 -8.19 -3.02
N LYS A 122 12.42 -8.54 -2.35
CA LYS A 122 11.10 -8.57 -2.99
C LYS A 122 10.68 -7.17 -3.44
N VAL A 123 10.90 -6.14 -2.62
CA VAL A 123 10.61 -4.75 -2.99
C VAL A 123 11.44 -4.33 -4.20
N GLU A 124 12.76 -4.51 -4.17
CA GLU A 124 13.67 -4.17 -5.28
C GLU A 124 13.25 -4.84 -6.60
N ARG A 125 12.85 -6.12 -6.53
CA ARG A 125 12.36 -6.86 -7.71
C ARG A 125 11.08 -6.25 -8.29
N TYR A 126 10.11 -5.88 -7.44
CA TYR A 126 8.87 -5.26 -7.90
C TYR A 126 9.10 -3.88 -8.52
N PHE A 127 10.12 -3.16 -8.06
CA PHE A 127 10.47 -1.83 -8.57
C PHE A 127 11.49 -1.85 -9.71
N THR A 128 11.99 -3.03 -10.09
CA THR A 128 12.89 -3.18 -11.24
C THR A 128 12.19 -2.73 -12.52
N GLY A 129 12.86 -1.86 -13.29
CA GLY A 129 12.34 -1.33 -14.55
C GLY A 129 11.39 -0.13 -14.43
N ILE A 130 10.90 0.19 -13.22
CA ILE A 130 10.07 1.38 -13.00
C ILE A 130 10.93 2.64 -13.04
N SER A 131 10.47 3.65 -13.77
CA SER A 131 11.23 4.90 -13.92
C SER A 131 11.44 5.61 -12.58
N GLN A 132 12.64 6.18 -12.38
CA GLN A 132 12.96 6.97 -11.18
C GLN A 132 11.99 8.15 -10.97
N ARG A 133 11.46 8.72 -12.06
CA ARG A 133 10.43 9.75 -12.00
C ARG A 133 9.16 9.24 -11.31
N ASP A 134 8.69 8.05 -11.67
CA ASP A 134 7.44 7.50 -11.14
C ASP A 134 7.62 7.04 -9.68
N VAL A 135 8.79 6.47 -9.33
CA VAL A 135 9.13 6.14 -7.93
C VAL A 135 9.20 7.40 -7.05
N ARG A 136 9.81 8.49 -7.54
CA ARG A 136 9.87 9.76 -6.81
C ARG A 136 8.49 10.40 -6.62
N ARG A 137 7.63 10.34 -7.64
CA ARG A 137 6.22 10.81 -7.53
C ARG A 137 5.45 10.01 -6.50
N LEU A 138 5.60 8.68 -6.51
CA LEU A 138 4.99 7.81 -5.51
C LEU A 138 5.47 8.14 -4.10
N TYR A 139 6.78 8.33 -3.91
CA TYR A 139 7.33 8.72 -2.62
C TYR A 139 6.81 10.09 -2.18
N ALA A 140 6.81 11.09 -3.07
CA ALA A 140 6.32 12.43 -2.75
C ALA A 140 4.86 12.43 -2.28
N ARG A 141 4.00 11.55 -2.82
CA ARG A 141 2.63 11.37 -2.33
C ARG A 141 2.58 10.86 -0.89
N TYR A 142 3.43 9.89 -0.54
CA TYR A 142 3.38 9.20 0.74
C TYR A 142 4.44 9.65 1.74
N GLN A 143 5.25 10.66 1.43
CA GLN A 143 6.33 11.14 2.28
C GLN A 143 5.83 11.51 3.69
N GLY A 144 4.65 12.13 3.78
CA GLY A 144 4.01 12.45 5.06
C GLY A 144 3.75 11.20 5.92
N ASP A 145 3.28 10.11 5.31
CA ASP A 145 3.09 8.83 6.01
C ASP A 145 4.43 8.26 6.51
N PHE A 146 5.51 8.40 5.74
CA PHE A 146 6.83 7.96 6.20
C PHE A 146 7.24 8.71 7.46
N SER A 147 7.10 10.04 7.46
CA SER A 147 7.42 10.87 8.62
C SER A 147 6.50 10.61 9.82
N LEU A 148 5.20 10.44 9.59
CA LEU A 148 4.20 10.24 10.65
C LEU A 148 4.44 8.95 11.46
N PHE A 149 4.93 7.90 10.79
CA PHE A 149 5.17 6.59 11.40
C PHE A 149 6.66 6.25 11.58
N ASP A 150 7.55 7.25 11.50
CA ASP A 150 9.00 7.10 11.67
C ASP A 150 9.64 6.05 10.73
N TYR A 151 9.10 5.92 9.52
CA TYR A 151 9.68 5.08 8.49
C TYR A 151 10.85 5.78 7.80
N GLN A 152 11.95 5.06 7.63
CA GLN A 152 13.10 5.54 6.89
C GLN A 152 12.77 5.76 5.40
N ARG A 153 13.24 6.88 4.84
CA ARG A 153 13.18 7.13 3.40
C ARG A 153 13.86 5.97 2.65
N PRO A 154 13.22 5.37 1.63
CA PRO A 154 13.76 4.21 0.93
C PRO A 154 14.83 4.63 -0.09
N ALA A 155 16.01 5.03 0.39
CA ALA A 155 17.15 5.47 -0.42
C ALA A 155 17.48 4.47 -1.54
N PHE A 156 17.46 3.17 -1.25
CA PHE A 156 17.71 2.09 -2.21
C PHE A 156 16.76 2.03 -3.42
N LEU A 157 15.65 2.77 -3.41
CA LEU A 157 14.76 2.93 -4.56
C LEU A 157 14.87 4.30 -5.23
N LEU A 158 15.36 5.31 -4.52
CA LEU A 158 15.27 6.72 -4.91
C LEU A 158 16.59 7.33 -5.38
N ASP A 159 17.70 6.76 -4.92
CA ASP A 159 19.08 7.15 -5.18
C ASP A 159 19.72 6.15 -6.15
#